data_AF-A0A7T2PGP4-F1
#
_entry.id   AF-A0A7T2PGP4-F1
#
_cell.length_a   1.000
_cell.length_b   1.000
_cell.length_c   1.000
_cell.angle_alpha   90.00
_cell.angle_beta   90.00
_cell.angle_gamma   90.00
#
_symmetry.space_group_name_H-M   'P 1'
#
loop_
_entity.id
_entity.type
_entity.pdbx_description
1 polymer ?
#
loop_
_entity_poly.entity_id
_entity_poly.type
_entity_poly.pdbx_seq_one_letter_code
_entity_poly.pdbx_strand_id
1 'polypeptide(L)'
;MLTDLCQLGTDETAAPAAVFPSASASARANWRRLDYLAYGNERQRSAHALLTAGVWDALAAQCADMALVSTLAIGLDRPGSDLDILCQHPNPAAFAATFAEQGWQASPKGDNIWLLERSFPCLDQHCADSDCDNRIASWPLELYVTPAPIETLNGWRHLTLMAALLEHFGDAFYREVLRLRLEQGLKGEAAMCRLLGLAGDPYAALLTLEGRNLAELSWQPPSRDDIHTSTGAAAMVPVVQPSSPVFSTISATPVCPVSTESPTPTS
;
A
#
# COMPACT_ATOMS: atom_id res chain seq x y z
N MET A 1 -19.37 28.49 -1.02
CA MET A 1 -20.11 27.48 -0.24
C MET A 1 -19.14 26.34 0.01
N LEU A 2 -18.68 26.18 1.25
CA LEU A 2 -17.96 24.98 1.69
C LEU A 2 -19.02 23.91 1.89
N THR A 3 -19.26 23.06 0.89
CA THR A 3 -20.16 21.92 1.02
C THR A 3 -19.30 20.68 1.24
N ASP A 4 -19.46 20.08 2.43
CA ASP A 4 -19.01 18.72 2.78
C ASP A 4 -17.50 18.44 2.66
N LEU A 5 -16.67 19.40 3.05
CA LEU A 5 -15.30 19.10 3.41
C LEU A 5 -15.31 18.40 4.77
N CYS A 6 -14.74 17.19 4.78
CA CYS A 6 -14.38 16.38 5.93
C CYS A 6 -14.89 16.96 7.24
N GLN A 7 -15.93 16.35 7.84
CA GLN A 7 -15.99 16.37 9.29
C GLN A 7 -14.70 15.68 9.73
N LEU A 8 -13.64 16.48 9.89
CA LEU A 8 -12.53 16.20 10.79
C LEU A 8 -13.26 15.85 12.07
N GLY A 9 -13.45 14.54 12.32
CA GLY A 9 -14.15 14.09 13.50
C GLY A 9 -13.51 14.84 14.64
N THR A 10 -14.30 15.64 15.36
CA THR A 10 -13.81 16.43 16.48
C THR A 10 -13.40 15.55 17.66
N ASP A 11 -13.34 14.24 17.47
CA ASP A 11 -13.26 13.25 18.51
C ASP A 11 -11.92 12.56 18.46
N GLU A 12 -11.37 12.37 19.65
CA GLU A 12 -10.11 11.75 20.06
C GLU A 12 -9.90 10.31 19.53
N THR A 13 -10.66 9.87 18.53
CA THR A 13 -10.80 8.49 18.06
C THR A 13 -10.23 8.25 16.67
N ALA A 14 -10.14 9.24 15.78
CA ALA A 14 -9.42 9.09 14.51
C ALA A 14 -7.95 9.48 14.70
N ALA A 15 -7.03 8.62 14.28
CA ALA A 15 -5.60 8.90 14.37
C ALA A 15 -5.29 10.31 13.81
N PRO A 16 -4.51 11.16 14.51
CA PRO A 16 -4.33 12.56 14.11
C PRO A 16 -3.83 12.79 12.68
N ALA A 17 -3.24 11.76 12.06
CA ALA A 17 -2.73 11.76 10.70
C ALA A 17 -3.56 10.93 9.70
N ALA A 18 -4.51 10.10 10.16
CA ALA A 18 -5.38 9.34 9.26
C ALA A 18 -6.63 10.17 8.96
N VAL A 19 -6.57 10.98 7.91
CA VAL A 19 -7.76 11.63 7.37
C VAL A 19 -8.40 10.66 6.37
N PHE A 20 -9.65 10.28 6.60
CA PHE A 20 -10.36 9.37 5.70
C PHE A 20 -11.26 10.14 4.74
N PRO A 21 -11.46 9.67 3.49
CA PRO A 21 -12.44 10.22 2.57
C PRO A 21 -13.90 9.83 2.93
N SER A 22 -14.25 9.71 4.21
CA SER A 22 -15.64 9.54 4.64
C SER A 22 -16.33 10.91 4.66
N ALA A 23 -17.27 11.12 3.73
CA ALA A 23 -18.02 12.39 3.66
C ALA A 23 -19.07 12.53 4.78
N SER A 24 -19.31 11.48 5.57
CA SER A 24 -20.16 11.46 6.76
C SER A 24 -19.96 10.13 7.52
N ALA A 25 -20.44 10.05 8.77
CA ALA A 25 -20.45 8.83 9.59
C ALA A 25 -21.21 7.62 8.97
N SER A 26 -21.88 7.80 7.82
CA SER A 26 -22.57 6.73 7.09
C SER A 26 -22.03 6.50 5.67
N ALA A 27 -21.09 7.32 5.21
CA ALA A 27 -20.53 7.25 3.87
C ALA A 27 -19.25 6.40 3.87
N ARG A 28 -19.20 5.40 2.97
CA ARG A 28 -17.98 4.60 2.73
C ARG A 28 -16.86 5.49 2.21
N ALA A 29 -15.62 5.12 2.54
CA ALA A 29 -14.42 5.78 2.02
C ALA A 29 -14.43 5.84 0.49
N ASN A 30 -14.18 7.02 -0.07
CA ASN A 30 -14.10 7.24 -1.51
C ASN A 30 -12.65 7.57 -1.94
N TRP A 31 -11.92 6.56 -2.38
CA TRP A 31 -10.51 6.67 -2.79
C TRP A 31 -10.29 7.39 -4.13
N ARG A 32 -11.35 7.86 -4.79
CA ARG A 32 -11.29 8.70 -5.99
C ARG A 32 -11.07 10.18 -5.67
N ARG A 33 -11.28 10.56 -4.41
CA ARG A 33 -11.05 11.91 -3.90
C ARG A 33 -9.62 12.04 -3.39
N LEU A 34 -9.08 13.25 -3.45
CA LEU A 34 -7.77 13.59 -2.91
C LEU A 34 -7.81 14.67 -1.83
N ASP A 35 -8.89 15.46 -1.76
CA ASP A 35 -8.97 16.69 -0.98
C ASP A 35 -8.70 16.50 0.52
N TYR A 36 -9.01 15.33 1.08
CA TYR A 36 -8.74 15.01 2.48
C TYR A 36 -7.24 14.99 2.80
N LEU A 37 -6.38 14.67 1.83
CA LEU A 37 -4.92 14.66 1.99
C LEU A 37 -4.36 16.06 2.29
N ALA A 38 -5.05 17.12 1.84
CA ALA A 38 -4.66 18.51 2.11
C ALA A 38 -4.67 18.85 3.61
N TYR A 39 -5.41 18.08 4.41
CA TYR A 39 -5.56 18.26 5.85
C TYR A 39 -4.78 17.22 6.67
N GLY A 40 -4.08 16.31 5.99
CA GLY A 40 -3.31 15.25 6.61
C GLY A 40 -1.94 15.69 7.12
N ASN A 41 -1.08 14.70 7.37
CA ASN A 41 0.32 14.89 7.74
C ASN A 41 1.16 15.52 6.60
N GLU A 42 2.43 15.85 6.86
CA GLU A 42 3.32 16.49 5.88
C GLU A 42 3.46 15.69 4.58
N ARG A 43 3.56 14.36 4.66
CA ARG A 43 3.67 13.49 3.49
C ARG A 43 2.36 13.46 2.70
N GLN A 44 1.21 13.42 3.36
CA GLN A 44 -0.09 13.50 2.70
C GLN A 44 -0.29 14.84 1.99
N ARG A 45 0.05 15.97 2.62
CA ARG A 45 -0.05 17.29 1.99
C ARG A 45 0.91 17.43 0.79
N SER A 46 2.11 16.89 0.91
CA SER A 46 3.07 16.86 -0.20
C SER A 46 2.58 16.01 -1.38
N ALA A 47 2.04 14.81 -1.11
CA ALA A 47 1.43 13.96 -2.15
C ALA A 47 0.22 14.64 -2.77
N HIS A 48 -0.63 15.30 -1.97
CA HIS A 48 -1.76 16.09 -2.46
C HIS A 48 -1.28 17.18 -3.42
N ALA A 49 -0.30 18.00 -3.03
CA ALA A 49 0.23 19.06 -3.86
C ALA A 49 0.74 18.54 -5.21
N LEU A 50 1.50 17.43 -5.21
CA LEU A 50 1.94 16.77 -6.44
C LEU A 50 0.77 16.32 -7.31
N LEU A 51 -0.16 15.56 -6.74
CA LEU A 51 -1.26 14.96 -7.50
C LEU A 51 -2.18 16.05 -8.09
N THR A 52 -2.46 17.11 -7.32
CA THR A 52 -3.30 18.24 -7.78
C THR A 52 -2.58 19.24 -8.67
N ALA A 53 -1.25 19.14 -8.86
CA ALA A 53 -0.50 19.97 -9.80
C ALA A 53 -0.67 19.53 -11.28
N GLY A 54 -1.62 18.64 -11.56
CA GLY A 54 -1.96 18.16 -12.90
C GLY A 54 -1.61 16.70 -13.17
N VAL A 55 -0.88 16.02 -12.26
CA VAL A 55 -0.59 14.59 -12.41
C VAL A 55 -1.88 13.78 -12.39
N TRP A 56 -2.75 14.02 -11.40
CA TRP A 56 -4.03 13.32 -11.29
C TRP A 56 -4.92 13.55 -12.51
N ASP A 57 -5.07 14.79 -12.97
CA ASP A 57 -5.91 15.13 -14.12
C ASP A 57 -5.38 14.52 -15.42
N ALA A 58 -4.06 14.51 -15.63
CA ALA A 58 -3.44 13.92 -16.81
C ALA A 58 -3.63 12.40 -16.88
N LEU A 59 -3.60 11.71 -15.73
CA LEU A 59 -3.90 10.29 -15.64
C LEU A 59 -5.41 10.03 -15.82
N ALA A 60 -6.25 10.78 -15.09
CA ALA A 60 -7.70 10.64 -15.11
C ALA A 60 -8.30 10.84 -16.50
N ALA A 61 -7.75 11.76 -17.32
CA ALA A 61 -8.23 12.01 -18.68
C ALA A 61 -8.17 10.79 -19.61
N GLN A 62 -7.36 9.79 -19.26
CA GLN A 62 -7.15 8.57 -20.04
C GLN A 62 -7.70 7.32 -19.32
N CYS A 63 -8.13 7.43 -18.07
CA CYS A 63 -8.71 6.32 -17.31
C CYS A 63 -10.24 6.36 -17.38
N ALA A 64 -10.88 5.19 -17.48
CA ALA A 64 -12.33 5.08 -17.30
C ALA A 64 -12.73 5.33 -15.84
N ASP A 65 -11.85 4.94 -14.92
CA ASP A 65 -11.98 5.15 -13.47
C ASP A 65 -10.60 5.12 -12.81
N MET A 66 -10.43 5.80 -11.68
CA MET A 66 -9.14 5.90 -11.00
C MET A 66 -9.27 6.13 -9.49
N ALA A 67 -8.41 5.48 -8.70
CA ALA A 67 -8.38 5.62 -7.25
C ALA A 67 -6.97 5.55 -6.66
N LEU A 68 -6.69 6.39 -5.66
CA LEU A 68 -5.47 6.34 -4.86
C LEU A 68 -5.64 5.32 -3.75
N VAL A 69 -4.96 4.18 -3.87
CA VAL A 69 -5.03 3.07 -2.90
C VAL A 69 -3.75 2.90 -2.08
N SER A 70 -2.93 3.95 -1.99
CA SER A 70 -1.69 3.95 -1.21
C SER A 70 -1.95 3.90 0.29
N THR A 71 -1.07 3.25 1.05
CA THR A 71 -1.10 3.32 2.52
C THR A 71 -0.97 4.74 3.07
N LEU A 72 -0.44 5.67 2.27
CA LEU A 72 -0.44 7.11 2.56
C LEU A 72 -1.85 7.70 2.70
N ALA A 73 -2.82 7.18 1.95
CA ALA A 73 -4.22 7.59 2.02
C ALA A 73 -4.83 7.39 3.42
N ILE A 74 -4.27 6.48 4.23
CA ILE A 74 -4.75 6.16 5.58
C ILE A 74 -3.71 6.45 6.67
N GLY A 75 -2.69 7.26 6.34
CA GLY A 75 -1.65 7.67 7.29
C GLY A 75 -0.71 6.56 7.74
N LEU A 76 -0.67 5.43 7.03
CA LEU A 76 0.22 4.30 7.34
C LEU A 76 1.47 4.27 6.46
N ASP A 77 1.76 5.32 5.70
CA ASP A 77 2.97 5.38 4.90
C ASP A 77 4.24 5.45 5.76
N ARG A 78 5.37 5.16 5.10
CA ARG A 78 6.70 5.27 5.69
C ARG A 78 7.58 6.15 4.80
N PRO A 79 8.73 6.62 5.30
CA PRO A 79 9.74 7.22 4.43
C PRO A 79 10.04 6.30 3.23
N GLY A 80 9.96 6.87 2.02
CA GLY A 80 10.15 6.14 0.77
C GLY A 80 8.94 5.34 0.27
N SER A 81 7.79 5.36 0.94
CA SER A 81 6.54 4.79 0.39
C SER A 81 6.14 5.46 -0.92
N ASP A 82 5.59 4.65 -1.81
CA ASP A 82 5.03 4.95 -3.12
C ASP A 82 3.57 5.44 -3.04
N LEU A 83 3.12 6.00 -4.17
CA LEU A 83 1.73 6.34 -4.44
C LEU A 83 1.13 5.27 -5.36
N ASP A 84 0.42 4.32 -4.76
CA ASP A 84 -0.35 3.30 -5.49
C ASP A 84 -1.65 3.87 -6.05
N ILE A 85 -1.82 3.80 -7.37
CA ILE A 85 -3.03 4.22 -8.07
C ILE A 85 -3.59 3.06 -8.88
N LEU A 86 -4.88 2.80 -8.75
CA LEU A 86 -5.62 1.89 -9.64
C LEU A 86 -6.21 2.69 -10.78
N CYS A 87 -6.08 2.21 -12.02
CA CYS A 87 -6.73 2.77 -13.19
C CYS A 87 -7.48 1.69 -13.96
N GLN A 88 -8.78 1.92 -14.15
CA GLN A 88 -9.57 1.11 -15.05
C GLN A 88 -9.38 1.58 -16.48
N HIS A 89 -8.91 0.70 -17.37
CA HIS A 89 -8.77 0.99 -18.78
C HIS A 89 -9.07 -0.25 -19.64
N PRO A 90 -9.87 -0.15 -20.73
CA PRO A 90 -10.27 -1.31 -21.53
C PRO A 90 -9.10 -1.99 -22.25
N ASN A 91 -7.99 -1.27 -22.49
CA ASN A 91 -6.79 -1.81 -23.13
C ASN A 91 -5.52 -1.40 -22.38
N PRO A 92 -5.14 -2.13 -21.31
CA PRO A 92 -3.96 -1.81 -20.49
C PRO A 92 -2.65 -1.84 -21.27
N ALA A 93 -2.49 -2.75 -22.24
CA ALA A 93 -1.27 -2.84 -23.03
C ALA A 93 -1.06 -1.60 -23.93
N ALA A 94 -2.12 -1.15 -24.62
CA ALA A 94 -2.03 0.07 -25.43
C ALA A 94 -1.81 1.32 -24.56
N PHE A 95 -2.49 1.39 -23.41
CA PHE A 95 -2.29 2.46 -22.43
C PHE A 95 -0.83 2.51 -21.96
N ALA A 96 -0.26 1.36 -21.58
CA ALA A 96 1.12 1.24 -21.13
C ALA A 96 2.13 1.70 -22.20
N ALA A 97 1.88 1.37 -23.48
CA ALA A 97 2.73 1.81 -24.58
C ALA A 97 2.74 3.35 -24.73
N THR A 98 1.58 3.99 -24.67
CA THR A 98 1.46 5.47 -24.74
C THR A 98 2.24 6.16 -23.61
N PHE A 99 2.17 5.62 -22.40
CA PHE A 99 2.88 6.19 -21.25
C PHE A 99 4.38 5.89 -21.26
N ALA A 100 4.81 4.77 -21.84
CA ALA A 100 6.22 4.47 -22.04
C ALA A 100 6.93 5.53 -22.89
N GLU A 101 6.26 6.05 -23.93
CA GLU A 101 6.76 7.17 -24.75
C GLU A 101 6.92 8.48 -23.94
N GLN A 102 6.21 8.59 -22.81
CA GLN A 102 6.26 9.74 -21.90
C GLN A 102 7.25 9.55 -20.74
N GLY A 103 8.08 8.51 -20.80
CA GLY A 103 9.14 8.22 -19.83
C GLY A 103 8.69 7.38 -18.62
N TRP A 104 7.53 6.70 -18.71
CA TRP A 104 7.12 5.73 -17.71
C TRP A 104 7.77 4.37 -17.96
N GLN A 105 8.09 3.65 -16.89
CA GLN A 105 8.51 2.25 -16.98
C GLN A 105 7.27 1.38 -16.98
N ALA A 106 7.02 0.65 -18.07
CA ALA A 106 5.85 -0.19 -18.22
C ALA A 106 6.23 -1.67 -18.13
N SER A 107 5.54 -2.44 -17.27
CA SER A 107 5.74 -3.88 -17.15
C SER A 107 4.41 -4.64 -17.08
N PRO A 108 4.23 -5.73 -17.86
CA PRO A 108 3.06 -6.58 -17.72
C PRO A 108 3.15 -7.41 -16.43
N LYS A 109 2.02 -7.57 -15.73
CA LYS A 109 1.93 -8.37 -14.48
C LYS A 109 1.16 -9.69 -14.64
N GLY A 110 0.65 -9.97 -15.84
CA GLY A 110 -0.26 -11.09 -16.09
C GLY A 110 -1.73 -10.66 -16.02
N ASP A 111 -2.64 -11.53 -16.45
CA ASP A 111 -4.10 -11.34 -16.33
C ASP A 111 -4.63 -10.00 -16.89
N ASN A 112 -4.01 -9.50 -17.96
CA ASN A 112 -4.29 -8.19 -18.55
C ASN A 112 -4.13 -7.02 -17.57
N ILE A 113 -3.14 -7.12 -16.67
CA ILE A 113 -2.73 -6.07 -15.75
C ILE A 113 -1.36 -5.54 -16.18
N TRP A 114 -1.22 -4.22 -16.18
CA TRP A 114 0.04 -3.54 -16.41
C TRP A 114 0.38 -2.64 -15.23
N LEU A 115 1.65 -2.63 -14.86
CA LEU A 115 2.20 -1.68 -13.90
C LEU A 115 3.00 -0.64 -14.66
N LEU A 116 2.69 0.63 -14.40
CA LEU A 116 3.43 1.78 -14.90
C LEU A 116 4.07 2.50 -13.71
N GLU A 117 5.37 2.71 -13.77
CA GLU A 117 6.15 3.29 -12.68
C GLU A 117 6.83 4.58 -13.14
N ARG A 118 6.75 5.63 -12.32
CA ARG A 118 7.47 6.88 -12.53
C ARG A 118 7.69 7.62 -11.22
N SER A 119 8.86 8.24 -11.07
CA SER A 119 9.15 9.13 -9.95
C SER A 119 8.96 10.58 -10.34
N PHE A 120 8.26 11.33 -9.49
CA PHE A 120 8.04 12.77 -9.64
C PHE A 120 8.83 13.54 -8.58
N PRO A 121 9.44 14.68 -8.90
CA PRO A 121 10.07 15.53 -7.89
C PRO A 121 9.01 16.05 -6.92
N CYS A 122 9.38 16.19 -5.64
CA CYS A 122 8.52 16.86 -4.67
C CYS A 122 8.37 18.34 -5.04
N LEU A 123 7.15 18.87 -4.99
CA LEU A 123 6.86 20.28 -5.30
C LEU A 123 6.96 21.21 -4.09
N ASP A 124 7.05 20.66 -2.87
CA ASP A 124 7.16 21.46 -1.65
C ASP A 124 8.61 21.93 -1.43
N GLN A 125 8.86 23.19 -1.78
CA GLN A 125 10.16 23.86 -1.57
C GLN A 125 10.34 24.41 -0.13
N HIS A 126 9.28 24.42 0.70
CA HIS A 126 9.30 24.98 2.06
C HIS A 126 10.03 24.13 3.10
N CYS A 127 10.53 22.95 2.73
CA CYS A 127 11.39 22.13 3.59
C CYS A 127 12.88 22.51 3.51
N ALA A 128 13.21 23.71 3.00
CA ALA A 128 14.59 24.14 2.78
C ALA A 128 15.32 24.62 4.06
N ASP A 129 14.58 24.94 5.13
CA ASP A 129 15.14 25.59 6.34
C ASP A 129 15.20 24.67 7.59
N SER A 130 15.11 23.35 7.44
CA SER A 130 15.22 22.43 8.57
C SER A 130 16.18 21.27 8.25
N ASP A 131 17.23 21.19 9.06
CA ASP A 131 18.41 20.33 8.96
C ASP A 131 18.09 18.87 9.34
N CYS A 132 17.03 18.31 8.75
CA CYS A 132 16.49 17.00 9.10
C CYS A 132 16.54 16.04 7.89
N ASP A 133 17.06 14.84 8.10
CA ASP A 133 17.22 13.73 7.14
C ASP A 133 15.88 13.15 6.59
N ASN A 134 14.77 13.87 6.75
CA ASN A 134 13.41 13.40 6.43
C ASN A 134 12.78 14.15 5.25
N ARG A 135 13.60 14.77 4.38
CA ARG A 135 13.11 15.51 3.21
C ARG A 135 12.56 14.56 2.16
N ILE A 136 11.34 14.82 1.69
CA ILE A 136 10.76 14.11 0.56
C ILE A 136 11.41 14.65 -0.72
N ALA A 137 12.37 13.90 -1.29
CA ALA A 137 13.03 14.31 -2.53
C ALA A 137 12.13 14.07 -3.76
N SER A 138 11.44 12.94 -3.77
CA SER A 138 10.57 12.52 -4.87
C SER A 138 9.48 11.58 -4.38
N TRP A 139 8.43 11.46 -5.20
CA TRP A 139 7.33 10.54 -5.04
C TRP A 139 7.42 9.46 -6.13
N PRO A 140 7.74 8.21 -5.76
CA PRO A 140 7.49 7.06 -6.62
C PRO A 140 5.98 6.89 -6.79
N LEU A 141 5.52 6.77 -8.03
CA LEU A 141 4.12 6.54 -8.36
C LEU A 141 4.02 5.24 -9.13
N GLU A 142 3.14 4.36 -8.65
CA GLU A 142 2.81 3.07 -9.25
C GLU A 142 1.36 3.10 -9.75
N LEU A 143 1.17 2.94 -11.05
CA LEU A 143 -0.14 2.93 -11.69
C LEU A 143 -0.47 1.53 -12.19
N TYR A 144 -1.43 0.88 -11.53
CA TYR A 144 -1.93 -0.44 -11.85
C TYR A 144 -3.13 -0.33 -12.80
N VAL A 145 -2.91 -0.71 -14.06
CA VAL A 145 -3.88 -0.56 -15.15
C VAL A 145 -4.52 -1.91 -15.48
N THR A 146 -5.85 -1.98 -15.48
CA THR A 146 -6.62 -3.20 -15.72
C THR A 146 -8.01 -2.89 -16.30
N PRO A 147 -8.65 -3.79 -17.07
CA PRO A 147 -10.04 -3.59 -17.49
C PRO A 147 -11.06 -3.78 -16.35
N ALA A 148 -10.66 -4.44 -15.25
CA ALA A 148 -11.56 -4.81 -14.17
C ALA A 148 -12.04 -3.56 -13.39
N PRO A 149 -13.28 -3.58 -12.85
CA PRO A 149 -13.76 -2.52 -11.96
C PRO A 149 -12.86 -2.39 -10.73
N ILE A 150 -12.43 -1.17 -10.42
CA ILE A 150 -11.37 -0.95 -9.43
C ILE A 150 -11.76 -1.38 -8.01
N GLU A 151 -13.05 -1.38 -7.65
CA GLU A 151 -13.51 -1.85 -6.34
C GLU A 151 -13.37 -3.35 -6.12
N THR A 152 -13.24 -4.12 -7.20
CA THR A 152 -12.99 -5.57 -7.12
C THR A 152 -11.52 -5.89 -6.87
N LEU A 153 -10.63 -4.91 -7.08
CA LEU A 153 -9.20 -5.09 -6.95
C LEU A 153 -8.80 -5.10 -5.48
N ASN A 154 -7.84 -5.95 -5.16
CA ASN A 154 -7.39 -6.10 -3.78
C ASN A 154 -6.81 -4.81 -3.20
N GLY A 155 -6.14 -3.95 -3.98
CA GLY A 155 -5.68 -2.65 -3.47
C GLY A 155 -6.82 -1.82 -2.87
N TRP A 156 -7.96 -1.74 -3.57
CA TRP A 156 -9.17 -1.09 -3.07
C TRP A 156 -9.73 -1.80 -1.83
N ARG A 157 -9.91 -3.12 -1.91
CA ARG A 157 -10.53 -3.92 -0.85
C ARG A 157 -9.72 -3.85 0.45
N HIS A 158 -8.40 -4.01 0.35
CA HIS A 158 -7.48 -3.91 1.47
C HIS A 158 -7.47 -2.51 2.06
N LEU A 159 -7.28 -1.45 1.26
CA LEU A 159 -7.25 -0.10 1.81
C LEU A 159 -8.57 0.25 2.50
N THR A 160 -9.70 -0.12 1.92
CA THR A 160 -11.04 0.09 2.50
C THR A 160 -11.21 -0.63 3.83
N LEU A 161 -10.83 -1.90 3.90
CA LEU A 161 -10.94 -2.68 5.12
C LEU A 161 -9.96 -2.18 6.20
N MET A 162 -8.72 -1.86 5.82
CA MET A 162 -7.74 -1.28 6.72
C MET A 162 -8.22 0.05 7.29
N ALA A 163 -8.78 0.94 6.47
CA ALA A 163 -9.38 2.19 6.93
C ALA A 163 -10.51 1.95 7.94
N ALA A 164 -11.41 1.02 7.65
CA ALA A 164 -12.52 0.68 8.55
C ALA A 164 -12.04 0.10 9.89
N LEU A 165 -10.96 -0.69 9.89
CA LEU A 165 -10.34 -1.19 11.13
C LEU A 165 -9.68 -0.07 11.95
N LEU A 166 -9.01 0.87 11.29
CA LEU A 166 -8.43 2.04 11.95
C LEU A 166 -9.51 2.94 12.55
N GLU A 167 -10.60 3.17 11.83
CA GLU A 167 -11.75 3.94 12.32
C GLU A 167 -12.43 3.23 13.50
N HIS A 168 -12.57 1.89 13.42
CA HIS A 168 -13.23 1.09 14.44
C HIS A 168 -12.42 1.02 15.76
N PHE A 169 -11.13 0.71 15.71
CA PHE A 169 -10.29 0.55 16.90
C PHE A 169 -9.61 1.84 17.36
N GLY A 170 -9.58 2.85 16.50
CA GLY A 170 -9.09 4.19 16.80
C GLY A 170 -7.57 4.33 16.95
N ASP A 171 -7.17 5.47 17.52
CA ASP A 171 -5.78 5.94 17.57
C ASP A 171 -4.78 4.96 18.22
N ALA A 172 -5.18 4.23 19.28
CA ALA A 172 -4.30 3.25 19.91
C ALA A 172 -3.91 2.12 18.94
N PHE A 173 -4.87 1.63 18.15
CA PHE A 173 -4.62 0.59 17.15
C PHE A 173 -3.78 1.14 16.00
N TYR A 174 -4.09 2.34 15.51
CA TYR A 174 -3.29 3.02 14.50
C TYR A 174 -1.82 3.11 14.91
N ARG A 175 -1.52 3.55 16.14
CA ARG A 175 -0.14 3.68 16.64
C ARG A 175 0.60 2.35 16.64
N GLU A 176 -0.06 1.26 17.05
CA GLU A 176 0.55 -0.06 17.02
C GLU A 176 0.77 -0.58 15.59
N VAL A 177 -0.16 -0.34 14.66
CA VAL A 177 0.02 -0.69 13.25
C VAL A 177 1.22 0.08 12.68
N LEU A 178 1.28 1.39 12.93
CA LEU A 178 2.37 2.24 12.45
C LEU A 178 3.71 1.83 13.07
N ARG A 179 3.74 1.53 14.37
CA ARG A 179 4.93 1.03 15.07
C ARG A 179 5.45 -0.26 14.43
N LEU A 180 4.58 -1.24 14.17
CA LEU A 180 4.96 -2.48 13.50
C LEU A 180 5.50 -2.25 12.08
N ARG A 181 4.93 -1.30 11.33
CA ARG A 181 5.40 -0.93 9.99
C ARG A 181 6.78 -0.26 10.02
N LEU A 182 6.99 0.66 10.97
CA LEU A 182 8.23 1.44 11.09
C LEU A 182 9.37 0.61 11.69
N GLU A 183 9.13 -0.07 12.82
CA GLU A 183 10.18 -0.78 13.55
C GLU A 183 10.51 -2.15 12.95
N GLN A 184 9.50 -2.86 12.42
CA GLN A 184 9.66 -4.25 11.99
C GLN A 184 9.53 -4.44 10.49
N GLY A 185 9.32 -3.36 9.74
CA GLY A 185 9.26 -3.40 8.30
C GLY A 185 8.01 -4.07 7.71
N LEU A 186 6.98 -4.35 8.53
CA LEU A 186 5.81 -5.08 8.06
C LEU A 186 5.00 -4.28 7.03
N LYS A 187 4.35 -5.00 6.10
CA LYS A 187 3.25 -4.44 5.29
C LYS A 187 2.01 -4.20 6.15
N GLY A 188 1.07 -3.40 5.65
CA GLY A 188 -0.09 -2.94 6.43
C GLY A 188 -0.98 -4.11 6.85
N GLU A 189 -1.23 -5.00 5.90
CA GLU A 189 -1.96 -6.24 6.08
C GLU A 189 -1.32 -7.14 7.13
N ALA A 190 0.00 -7.31 7.04
CA ALA A 190 0.78 -8.12 7.99
C ALA A 190 0.78 -7.53 9.41
N ALA A 191 0.88 -6.21 9.53
CA ALA A 191 0.80 -5.52 10.81
C ALA A 191 -0.59 -5.70 11.45
N MET A 192 -1.67 -5.49 10.68
CA MET A 192 -3.03 -5.66 11.19
C MET A 192 -3.36 -7.11 11.53
N CYS A 193 -2.99 -8.07 10.68
CA CYS A 193 -3.18 -9.49 10.98
C CYS A 193 -2.48 -9.88 12.28
N ARG A 194 -1.26 -9.38 12.52
CA ARG A 194 -0.53 -9.65 13.76
C ARG A 194 -1.26 -9.11 14.99
N LEU A 195 -1.77 -7.88 14.94
CA LEU A 195 -2.48 -7.28 16.07
C LEU A 195 -3.82 -7.98 16.34
N LEU A 196 -4.50 -8.42 15.29
CA LEU A 196 -5.80 -9.10 15.37
C LEU A 196 -5.70 -10.62 15.58
N GLY A 197 -4.49 -11.17 15.67
CA GLY A 197 -4.27 -12.60 15.82
C GLY A 197 -4.72 -13.45 14.62
N LEU A 198 -4.77 -12.87 13.43
CA LEU A 198 -5.14 -13.57 12.20
C LEU A 198 -3.95 -14.40 11.70
N ALA A 199 -4.16 -15.71 11.55
CA ALA A 199 -3.16 -16.65 11.06
C ALA A 199 -3.24 -16.84 9.54
N GLY A 200 -2.13 -17.29 8.95
CA GLY A 200 -2.02 -17.58 7.52
C GLY A 200 -1.36 -16.46 6.72
N ASP A 201 -1.60 -16.46 5.41
CA ASP A 201 -1.13 -15.41 4.52
C ASP A 201 -1.84 -14.08 4.84
N PRO A 202 -1.12 -13.00 5.20
CA PRO A 202 -1.78 -11.76 5.64
C PRO A 202 -2.68 -11.11 4.59
N TYR A 203 -2.37 -11.29 3.31
CA TYR A 203 -3.14 -10.72 2.22
C TYR A 203 -4.50 -11.41 2.12
N ALA A 204 -4.53 -12.75 2.14
CA ALA A 204 -5.78 -13.50 2.17
C ALA A 204 -6.52 -13.38 3.52
N ALA A 205 -5.78 -13.46 4.63
CA ALA A 205 -6.33 -13.53 5.99
C ALA A 205 -7.08 -12.25 6.36
N LEU A 206 -6.55 -11.07 6.04
CA LEU A 206 -7.22 -9.81 6.35
C LEU A 206 -8.59 -9.74 5.65
N LEU A 207 -8.67 -10.10 4.37
CA LEU A 207 -9.91 -10.08 3.60
C LEU A 207 -10.98 -11.06 4.11
N THR A 208 -10.66 -11.99 5.01
CA THR A 208 -11.69 -12.81 5.69
C THR A 208 -12.61 -12.00 6.61
N LEU A 209 -12.22 -10.75 6.93
CA LEU A 209 -13.03 -9.80 7.69
C LEU A 209 -13.98 -8.97 6.80
N GLU A 210 -13.83 -9.02 5.47
CA GLU A 210 -14.68 -8.25 4.56
C GLU A 210 -16.16 -8.62 4.72
N GLY A 211 -17.02 -7.62 4.92
CA GLY A 211 -18.45 -7.81 5.13
C GLY A 211 -18.85 -8.31 6.52
N ARG A 212 -17.89 -8.54 7.43
CA ARG A 212 -18.20 -8.87 8.83
C ARG A 212 -18.60 -7.64 9.63
N ASN A 213 -19.37 -7.86 10.68
CA ASN A 213 -19.69 -6.81 11.65
C ASN A 213 -18.46 -6.52 12.51
N LEU A 214 -17.82 -5.36 12.30
CA LEU A 214 -16.61 -5.00 13.04
C LEU A 214 -16.83 -4.89 14.55
N ALA A 215 -18.06 -4.61 15.01
CA ALA A 215 -18.38 -4.57 16.45
C ALA A 215 -18.20 -5.92 17.18
N GLU A 216 -18.09 -7.02 16.44
CA GLU A 216 -17.79 -8.36 16.99
C GLU A 216 -16.29 -8.60 17.15
N LEU A 217 -15.44 -7.71 16.62
CA LEU A 217 -14.00 -7.79 16.77
C LEU A 217 -13.57 -7.12 18.07
N SER A 218 -12.67 -7.77 18.78
CA SER A 218 -12.06 -7.22 19.99
C SER A 218 -10.56 -7.13 19.82
N TRP A 219 -10.00 -5.96 20.12
CA TRP A 219 -8.57 -5.76 20.23
C TRP A 219 -8.28 -4.97 21.51
N GLN A 220 -7.14 -5.26 22.14
CA GLN A 220 -6.66 -4.56 23.32
C GLN A 220 -5.22 -4.10 23.06
N PRO A 221 -4.85 -2.87 23.45
CA PRO A 221 -3.48 -2.41 23.33
C PRO A 221 -2.54 -3.27 24.20
N PRO A 222 -1.28 -3.46 23.79
CA PRO A 222 -0.31 -4.19 24.61
C PRO A 222 -0.15 -3.53 25.98
N SER A 223 -0.03 -4.34 27.04
CA SER A 223 0.16 -3.85 28.40
C SER A 223 1.53 -3.16 28.50
N ARG A 224 1.61 -2.00 29.17
CA ARG A 224 2.89 -1.29 29.37
C ARG A 224 3.90 -2.10 30.22
N ASP A 225 3.43 -3.11 30.93
CA ASP A 225 4.25 -3.93 31.83
C ASP A 225 5.11 -4.96 31.08
N ASP A 226 4.77 -5.28 29.82
CA ASP A 226 5.52 -6.23 28.99
C ASP A 226 6.79 -5.64 28.35
N ILE A 227 7.00 -4.32 28.44
CA ILE A 227 8.16 -3.63 27.83
C ILE A 227 9.42 -3.71 28.73
N HIS A 228 9.28 -4.08 30.01
CA HIS A 228 10.40 -4.09 30.97
C HIS A 228 10.99 -5.47 31.31
N THR A 229 10.58 -6.55 30.64
CA THR A 229 11.17 -7.89 30.86
C THR A 229 11.86 -8.44 29.60
N SER A 230 12.81 -7.68 29.05
CA SER A 230 13.86 -8.24 28.19
C SER A 230 15.22 -7.58 28.41
N THR A 231 15.64 -7.55 29.68
CA THR A 231 17.05 -7.42 30.07
C THR A 231 17.37 -8.51 31.09
N GLY A 232 17.18 -9.76 30.68
CA GLY A 232 17.62 -10.94 31.41
C GLY A 232 18.73 -11.63 30.63
N ALA A 233 19.98 -11.32 30.96
CA ALA A 233 21.13 -12.11 30.54
C ALA A 233 20.99 -13.54 31.09
N ALA A 234 20.46 -14.45 30.28
CA ALA A 234 20.56 -15.88 30.51
C ALA A 234 21.50 -16.45 29.45
N ALA A 235 22.76 -16.63 29.83
CA ALA A 235 23.75 -17.37 29.07
C ALA A 235 23.23 -18.80 28.85
N MET A 236 22.79 -19.12 27.63
CA MET A 236 22.64 -20.50 27.19
C MET A 236 23.97 -20.95 26.56
N VAL A 237 24.62 -21.86 27.26
CA VAL A 237 25.81 -22.61 26.85
C VAL A 237 25.51 -23.37 25.55
N PRO A 238 26.40 -23.37 24.54
CA PRO A 238 26.17 -24.14 23.33
C PRO A 238 26.51 -25.62 23.57
N VAL A 239 25.53 -26.51 23.41
CA VAL A 239 25.80 -27.95 23.26
C VAL A 239 26.17 -28.19 21.80
N VAL A 240 27.44 -28.51 21.60
CA VAL A 240 28.03 -28.96 20.33
C VAL A 240 27.90 -30.48 20.21
N GLN A 241 27.82 -30.95 18.96
CA GLN A 241 28.32 -32.21 18.37
C GLN A 241 27.21 -33.09 17.74
N PRO A 242 27.50 -33.91 16.70
CA PRO A 242 28.51 -33.79 15.65
C PRO A 242 27.96 -33.97 14.21
N SER A 243 28.79 -33.57 13.26
CA SER A 243 28.71 -33.68 11.79
C SER A 243 28.67 -35.12 11.26
N SER A 244 28.02 -35.39 10.11
CA SER A 244 28.64 -35.57 8.76
C SER A 244 27.65 -36.32 7.82
N PRO A 245 27.88 -36.49 6.49
CA PRO A 245 28.49 -35.61 5.49
C PRO A 245 27.63 -35.44 4.18
N VAL A 246 27.89 -34.33 3.47
CA VAL A 246 28.02 -34.13 1.99
C VAL A 246 26.94 -34.69 1.04
N PHE A 247 26.35 -33.81 0.21
CA PHE A 247 26.47 -33.85 -1.27
C PHE A 247 25.92 -32.57 -1.93
N SER A 248 26.79 -31.84 -2.62
CA SER A 248 26.43 -30.83 -3.62
C SER A 248 25.94 -31.52 -4.89
N THR A 249 24.86 -31.03 -5.50
CA THR A 249 24.72 -31.02 -6.98
C THR A 249 23.59 -30.09 -7.46
N ILE A 250 23.99 -29.04 -8.17
CA ILE A 250 23.53 -28.51 -9.48
C ILE A 250 22.02 -28.47 -9.84
N SER A 251 21.55 -27.25 -10.15
CA SER A 251 20.75 -26.79 -11.31
C SER A 251 19.47 -27.53 -11.74
N ALA A 252 18.36 -26.79 -11.83
CA ALA A 252 17.32 -27.03 -12.83
C ALA A 252 16.52 -25.73 -13.12
N THR A 253 16.79 -25.14 -14.27
CA THR A 253 15.87 -24.26 -15.01
C THR A 253 14.71 -25.08 -15.57
N PRO A 254 13.48 -24.53 -15.67
CA PRO A 254 12.41 -25.18 -16.43
C PRO A 254 12.54 -24.83 -17.93
N VAL A 255 12.62 -25.89 -18.74
CA VAL A 255 12.67 -25.87 -20.21
C VAL A 255 11.24 -25.76 -20.75
N CYS A 256 10.99 -24.77 -21.61
CA CYS A 256 9.80 -24.71 -22.47
C CYS A 256 9.92 -25.68 -23.65
N PRO A 257 8.84 -26.35 -24.10
CA PRO A 257 8.88 -27.14 -25.33
C PRO A 257 8.88 -26.23 -26.56
N VAL A 258 9.88 -26.44 -27.42
CA VAL A 258 10.00 -25.86 -28.77
C VAL A 258 9.09 -26.64 -29.72
N SER A 259 8.24 -25.92 -30.45
CA SER A 259 7.50 -26.40 -31.61
C SER A 259 8.48 -26.67 -32.76
N THR A 260 8.45 -27.88 -33.33
CA THR A 260 9.20 -28.25 -34.52
C THR A 260 8.47 -27.83 -35.79
N GLU A 261 9.02 -26.85 -36.52
CA GLU A 261 8.76 -26.68 -37.95
C GLU A 261 9.36 -27.86 -38.74
N SER A 262 8.62 -28.32 -39.75
CA SER A 262 9.09 -29.29 -40.75
C SER A 262 9.55 -28.54 -42.00
N PRO A 263 10.67 -28.93 -42.66
CA PRO A 263 11.13 -28.27 -43.86
C PRO A 263 10.48 -28.85 -45.13
N THR A 264 10.16 -27.95 -46.05
CA THR A 264 9.86 -28.18 -47.47
C THR A 264 11.05 -28.83 -48.19
N PRO A 265 10.85 -29.77 -49.12
CA PRO A 265 11.88 -30.11 -50.09
C PRO A 265 11.62 -29.42 -51.42
N THR A 266 12.66 -28.78 -51.95
CA THR A 266 12.75 -28.27 -53.31
C THR A 266 13.08 -29.40 -54.27
N SER A 267 12.25 -29.58 -55.30
CA SER A 267 12.62 -29.95 -56.68
C SER A 267 11.41 -29.70 -57.59
#